data_AF-A0A928NGL9-F1
#
_entry.id   AF-A0A928NGL9-F1
#
_cell.length_a   1.000
_cell.length_b   1.000
_cell.length_c   1.000
_cell.angle_alpha   90.00
_cell.angle_beta   90.00
_cell.angle_gamma   90.00
#
_symmetry.space_group_name_H-M   'P 1'
#
loop_
_entity.id
_entity.type
_entity.pdbx_description
1 polymer ?
#
loop_
_entity_poly.entity_id
_entity_poly.type
_entity_poly.pdbx_seq_one_letter_code
_entity_poly.pdbx_strand_id
1 'polypeptide(L)'
;THDRRMEVYLYLDMGENDAVFHMMGEPNETRHIIMHNEEAVISPSWSIHSGVGTKAYSFIWAMCGENQEFTDMDHIETKNLR
;
A
#
# COMPACT_ATOMS: atom_id res chain seq x y z
N THR A 1 1.39 -5.51 8.44
CA THR A 1 2.74 -5.02 8.11
C THR A 1 3.68 -6.22 8.06
N HIS A 2 4.96 -6.03 7.79
CA HIS A 2 5.92 -7.14 7.83
C HIS A 2 7.34 -6.60 8.05
N ASP A 3 7.89 -6.77 9.24
CA ASP A 3 9.16 -6.13 9.63
C ASP A 3 10.37 -6.55 8.80
N ARG A 4 10.34 -7.76 8.23
CA ARG A 4 11.48 -8.35 7.48
C ARG A 4 11.46 -8.06 5.98
N ARG A 5 10.43 -7.36 5.49
CA ARG A 5 10.20 -7.10 4.05
C ARG A 5 9.66 -5.70 3.83
N MET A 6 9.76 -5.19 2.61
CA MET A 6 9.17 -3.91 2.21
C MET A 6 8.52 -4.08 0.83
N GLU A 7 7.59 -3.19 0.51
CA GLU A 7 6.86 -3.24 -0.76
C GLU A 7 6.90 -1.89 -1.49
N VAL A 8 6.76 -1.94 -2.81
CA VAL A 8 6.54 -0.78 -3.68
C VAL A 8 5.31 -1.05 -4.54
N TYR A 9 4.43 -0.05 -4.64
CA TYR A 9 3.19 -0.12 -5.41
C TYR A 9 3.26 0.88 -6.56
N LEU A 10 2.94 0.43 -7.78
CA LEU A 10 2.77 1.28 -8.97
C LEU A 10 1.31 1.22 -9.41
N TYR A 11 0.64 2.37 -9.44
CA TYR A 11 -0.77 2.50 -9.85
C TYR A 11 -0.89 2.78 -11.35
N LEU A 12 -1.83 2.12 -12.03
CA LEU A 12 -1.97 2.09 -13.49
C LEU A 12 -3.44 2.08 -13.92
N ASP A 13 -3.67 2.32 -15.21
CA ASP A 13 -4.98 2.24 -15.88
C ASP A 13 -6.04 3.17 -15.26
N MET A 14 -5.63 4.39 -14.89
CA MET A 14 -6.51 5.40 -14.28
C MET A 14 -6.84 6.54 -15.24
N GLY A 15 -8.06 7.08 -15.16
CA GLY A 15 -8.44 8.29 -15.90
C GLY A 15 -7.80 9.56 -15.32
N GLU A 16 -7.77 10.64 -16.11
CA GLU A 16 -7.13 11.92 -15.76
C GLU A 16 -7.63 12.54 -14.43
N ASN A 17 -8.91 12.31 -14.08
CA ASN A 17 -9.51 12.82 -12.85
C ASN A 17 -9.68 11.74 -11.77
N ASP A 18 -9.16 10.54 -12.00
CA ASP A 18 -9.21 9.46 -11.02
C ASP A 18 -8.02 9.55 -10.08
N ALA A 19 -8.20 9.06 -8.86
CA ALA A 19 -7.18 9.06 -7.84
C ALA A 19 -7.28 7.81 -6.96
N VAL A 20 -6.15 7.38 -6.41
CA VAL A 20 -6.09 6.37 -5.35
C VAL A 20 -5.60 7.05 -4.07
N PHE A 21 -6.34 6.85 -2.98
CA PHE A 21 -5.86 7.17 -1.64
C PHE A 21 -5.05 5.97 -1.16
N HIS A 22 -3.72 6.04 -1.30
CA HIS A 22 -2.82 5.02 -0.78
C HIS A 22 -2.66 5.21 0.72
N MET A 23 -3.23 4.30 1.51
CA MET A 23 -3.15 4.25 2.96
C MET A 23 -1.79 3.68 3.37
N MET A 24 -1.08 4.42 4.20
CA MET A 24 0.24 4.10 4.72
C MET A 24 0.37 4.53 6.20
N GLY A 25 1.53 4.29 6.81
CA GLY A 25 1.80 4.61 8.20
C GLY A 25 1.70 3.39 9.11
N GLU A 26 2.03 3.59 10.39
CA GLU A 26 1.75 2.59 11.42
C GLU A 26 0.23 2.36 11.53
N PRO A 27 -0.23 1.16 11.91
CA PRO A 27 -1.66 0.86 11.92
C PRO A 27 -2.52 1.75 12.83
N ASN A 28 -1.90 2.37 13.85
CA ASN A 28 -2.55 3.27 14.81
C ASN A 28 -2.36 4.77 14.49
N GLU A 29 -1.64 5.09 13.42
CA GLU A 29 -1.38 6.46 12.99
C GLU A 29 -1.32 6.51 11.46
N THR A 30 -2.42 6.09 10.82
CA THR A 30 -2.44 6.03 9.36
C THR A 30 -2.37 7.44 8.75
N ARG A 31 -1.81 7.49 7.55
CA ARG A 31 -1.77 8.64 6.65
C ARG A 31 -2.16 8.16 5.26
N HIS A 32 -2.37 9.10 4.34
CA HIS A 32 -2.59 8.76 2.94
C HIS A 32 -1.78 9.67 2.02
N ILE A 33 -1.46 9.14 0.85
CA ILE A 33 -0.96 9.89 -0.30
C ILE A 33 -2.00 9.77 -1.41
N ILE A 34 -2.31 10.89 -2.06
CA ILE A 34 -3.15 10.89 -3.26
C ILE A 34 -2.25 10.54 -4.44
N MET A 35 -2.57 9.43 -5.11
CA MET A 35 -1.82 8.90 -6.24
C MET A 35 -2.65 9.05 -7.52
N HIS A 36 -1.99 9.41 -8.61
CA HIS A 36 -2.53 9.45 -9.97
C HIS A 36 -1.93 8.34 -10.85
N ASN A 37 -2.35 8.31 -12.12
CA ASN A 37 -1.92 7.30 -13.08
C ASN A 37 -0.38 7.27 -13.21
N GLU A 38 0.20 6.07 -13.22
CA GLU A 38 1.65 5.81 -13.38
C GLU A 38 2.55 6.34 -12.25
N GLU A 39 1.98 6.64 -11.08
CA GLU A 39 2.76 7.00 -9.90
C GLU A 39 3.05 5.78 -9.01
N ALA A 40 4.24 5.79 -8.41
CA ALA A 40 4.69 4.74 -7.50
C ALA A 40 4.90 5.26 -6.08
N VAL A 41 4.63 4.40 -5.10
CA VAL A 41 4.80 4.69 -3.66
C VAL A 41 5.59 3.58 -2.98
N ILE A 42 6.54 3.99 -2.14
CA ILE A 42 7.38 3.12 -1.34
C ILE A 42 6.69 2.89 0.02
N SER A 43 6.53 1.63 0.43
CA SER A 43 5.99 1.26 1.73
C SER A 43 7.11 0.67 2.61
N PRO A 44 7.57 1.41 3.64
CA PRO A 44 8.50 0.89 4.64
C PRO A 44 7.92 -0.34 5.37
N SER A 45 8.78 -1.20 5.92
CA SER A 45 8.39 -2.46 6.58
C SER A 45 7.35 -2.31 7.70
N TRP A 46 7.44 -1.22 8.47
CA TRP A 46 6.54 -0.87 9.58
C TRP A 46 5.20 -0.27 9.12
N SER A 47 5.07 0.03 7.82
CA SER A 47 3.89 0.69 7.25
C SER A 47 2.89 -0.34 6.75
N ILE A 48 1.60 -0.04 6.91
CA ILE A 48 0.58 -0.68 6.07
C ILE A 48 0.73 -0.22 4.61
N HIS A 49 0.12 -0.96 3.70
CA HIS A 49 -0.05 -0.58 2.30
C HIS A 49 -1.43 -1.09 1.85
N SER A 50 -2.35 -0.17 1.64
CA SER A 50 -3.69 -0.45 1.12
C SER A 50 -4.14 0.71 0.25
N GLY A 51 -5.01 0.50 -0.72
CA GLY A 51 -5.42 1.55 -1.65
C GLY A 51 -6.93 1.56 -1.88
N VAL A 52 -7.54 2.75 -1.88
CA VAL A 52 -8.93 2.94 -2.30
C VAL A 52 -9.00 3.96 -3.43
N GLY A 53 -9.50 3.51 -4.57
CA GLY A 53 -9.64 4.34 -5.78
C GLY A 53 -11.00 5.03 -5.84
N THR A 54 -11.04 6.19 -6.49
CA THR A 54 -12.31 6.84 -6.86
C THR A 54 -13.04 6.08 -7.98
N LYS A 55 -12.31 5.25 -8.74
CA LYS A 55 -12.79 4.28 -9.73
C LYS A 55 -11.97 2.99 -9.66
N ALA A 56 -12.30 2.02 -10.52
CA ALA A 56 -11.44 0.87 -10.75
C ALA A 56 -10.08 1.32 -11.33
N TYR A 57 -9.03 0.61 -10.94
CA TYR A 57 -7.64 0.85 -11.34
C TYR A 57 -6.90 -0.50 -11.36
N SER A 58 -5.73 -0.52 -12.00
CA SER A 58 -4.77 -1.62 -11.93
C SER A 58 -3.60 -1.22 -11.03
N PHE A 59 -2.89 -2.18 -10.44
CA PHE A 59 -1.62 -1.89 -9.79
C PHE A 59 -0.67 -3.08 -9.88
N ILE A 60 0.63 -2.78 -9.82
CA ILE A 60 1.70 -3.76 -9.68
C ILE A 60 2.32 -3.57 -8.30
N TRP A 61 2.55 -4.67 -7.58
CA TRP A 61 3.28 -4.69 -6.33
C TRP A 61 4.58 -5.47 -6.51
N ALA A 62 5.64 -4.99 -5.86
CA ALA A 62 6.92 -5.68 -5.79
C ALA A 62 7.38 -5.69 -4.34
N MET A 63 7.91 -6.83 -3.89
CA MET A 63 8.36 -7.04 -2.52
C MET A 63 9.81 -7.51 -2.51
N CYS A 64 10.60 -7.01 -1.56
CA CYS A 64 11.92 -7.56 -1.24
C CYS A 64 12.15 -7.55 0.29
N GLY A 65 13.16 -8.28 0.74
CA GLY A 65 13.53 -8.35 2.15
C GLY A 65 14.36 -9.57 2.48
N GLU A 66 14.39 -9.93 3.75
CA GLU A 66 15.22 -11.03 4.27
C GLU A 66 14.68 -12.42 3.91
N ASN A 67 13.39 -12.54 3.59
CA ASN A 67 12.75 -13.80 3.23
C ASN A 67 11.71 -13.63 2.11
N GLN A 68 11.24 -14.75 1.56
CA GLN A 68 10.11 -14.82 0.61
C GLN A 68 8.93 -15.60 1.23
N GLU A 69 8.78 -15.52 2.55
CA GLU A 69 7.67 -16.16 3.28
C GLU A 69 6.50 -15.18 3.34
N PHE A 70 5.54 -15.31 2.42
CA PHE A 70 4.44 -14.34 2.32
C PHE A 70 3.45 -14.42 3.48
N THR A 71 3.45 -15.52 4.24
CA THR A 71 2.58 -15.67 5.43
C THR A 71 3.17 -15.06 6.70
N ASP A 72 4.45 -14.67 6.67
CA ASP A 72 5.15 -14.03 7.78
C ASP A 72 4.77 -12.54 7.89
N MET A 73 3.57 -12.24 8.36
CA MET A 73 3.05 -10.89 8.40
C MET A 73 2.15 -10.62 9.60
N ASP A 74 2.12 -9.37 10.03
CA ASP A 74 1.23 -8.91 11.09
C ASP A 74 -0.10 -8.48 10.49
N HIS A 75 -1.11 -9.33 10.63
CA HIS A 75 -2.47 -9.05 10.20
C HIS A 75 -3.15 -8.06 11.15
N ILE A 76 -3.93 -7.14 10.58
CA ILE A 76 -4.80 -6.24 11.35
C ILE A 76 -6.20 -6.21 10.74
N GLU A 77 -7.22 -6.31 11.59
CA GLU A 77 -8.60 -6.10 11.16
C GLU A 77 -8.89 -4.61 10.92
N THR A 78 -9.62 -4.28 9.85
CA THR A 78 -9.96 -2.89 9.49
C THR A 78 -10.56 -2.08 10.64
N LYS A 79 -11.36 -2.70 11.52
CA LYS A 79 -11.98 -2.04 12.68
C LYS A 79 -10.97 -1.49 13.70
N ASN A 80 -9.72 -1.99 13.65
CA ASN A 80 -8.65 -1.61 14.56
C ASN A 80 -7.72 -0.53 13.99
N LEU A 81 -7.84 -0.16 12.70
CA LEU A 81 -7.05 0.93 12.10
C LEU A 81 -7.44 2.30 12.67
N ARG A 82 -6.49 3.24 12.70
CA ARG A 82 -6.70 4.62 13.18
C ARG A 82 -6.14 5.67 12.24
#